data_AF-A0A7R6Z5U9-F1
#
_entry.id   AF-A0A7R6Z5U9-F1
#
_cell.length_a   1.000
_cell.length_b   1.000
_cell.length_c   1.000
_cell.angle_alpha   90.00
_cell.angle_beta   90.00
_cell.angle_gamma   90.00
#
_symmetry.space_group_name_H-M   'P 1'
#
loop_
_entity.id
_entity.type
_entity.pdbx_description
1 polymer ?
#
loop_
_entity_poly.entity_id
_entity_poly.type
_entity_poly.pdbx_seq_one_letter_code
_entity_poly.pdbx_strand_id
1 'polypeptide(L)'
;MLGKHDVFPEHIAGWANRDGLFDDLSLLLDGVRAWLAGDLVKAIHLLVPQIEHALRSIVGRLGKPVTKAHPKVAGVSVAIGMGDILYSDEIADALGPDLTLYFLALYADPRGLNLRNEVAHGLLGPSEITDHLGRLLIHSLFVLGVWKELAARRR
;
A
#
# COMPACT_ATOMS: atom_id res chain seq x y z
N MET A 1 8.63 16.46 -15.09
CA MET A 1 7.46 17.36 -14.85
C MET A 1 7.24 17.63 -13.36
N LEU A 2 8.30 17.79 -12.55
CA LEU A 2 8.24 18.03 -11.09
C LEU A 2 9.07 19.24 -10.62
N GLY A 3 10.01 19.74 -11.44
CA GLY A 3 10.85 20.90 -11.11
C GLY A 3 10.13 22.26 -11.12
N LYS A 4 8.79 22.29 -11.21
CA LYS A 4 8.00 23.53 -11.19
C LYS A 4 7.38 23.83 -9.82
N HIS A 5 7.44 22.89 -8.87
CA HIS A 5 6.72 22.96 -7.60
C HIS A 5 7.54 22.55 -6.36
N ASP A 6 8.87 22.38 -6.48
CA ASP A 6 9.77 22.00 -5.36
C ASP A 6 9.23 20.82 -4.52
N VAL A 7 8.70 19.79 -5.19
CA VAL A 7 8.19 18.60 -4.53
C VAL A 7 9.35 17.65 -4.24
N PHE A 8 9.68 17.52 -2.96
CA PHE A 8 10.68 16.57 -2.47
C PHE A 8 10.05 15.23 -2.04
N PRO A 9 10.79 14.11 -2.10
CA PRO A 9 10.31 12.81 -1.63
C PRO A 9 9.72 12.83 -0.21
N GLU A 10 10.32 13.65 0.66
CA GLU A 10 9.93 13.84 2.06
C GLU A 10 8.52 14.41 2.19
N HIS A 11 8.07 15.25 1.26
CA HIS A 11 6.71 15.77 1.25
C HIS A 11 5.68 14.66 1.00
N ILE A 12 5.97 13.73 0.08
CA ILE A 12 5.06 12.63 -0.26
C ILE A 12 5.06 11.58 0.87
N ALA A 13 6.24 11.18 1.33
CA ALA A 13 6.35 10.20 2.42
C ALA A 13 5.76 10.74 3.74
N GLY A 14 6.03 12.01 4.05
CA GLY A 14 5.45 12.69 5.22
C GLY A 14 3.94 12.81 5.14
N TRP A 15 3.39 13.14 3.94
CA TRP A 15 1.95 13.13 3.73
C TRP A 15 1.33 11.75 3.97
N ALA A 16 1.92 10.70 3.38
CA ALA A 16 1.44 9.33 3.53
C ALA A 16 1.47 8.86 4.99
N ASN A 17 2.42 9.36 5.78
CA ASN A 17 2.58 9.01 7.18
C ASN A 17 1.98 10.01 8.17
N ARG A 18 1.12 10.95 7.74
CA ARG A 18 0.57 11.96 8.66
C ARG A 18 -0.26 11.38 9.80
N ASP A 19 -0.81 10.18 9.59
CA ASP A 19 -1.50 9.41 10.63
C ASP A 19 -0.57 8.48 11.43
N GLY A 20 0.70 8.35 11.05
CA GLY A 20 1.68 7.44 11.69
C GLY A 20 1.57 5.98 11.26
N LEU A 21 1.08 5.70 10.03
CA LEU A 21 0.94 4.33 9.51
C LEU A 21 2.27 3.57 9.36
N PHE A 22 3.41 4.28 9.37
CA PHE A 22 4.75 3.74 9.21
C PHE A 22 5.62 4.13 10.41
N ASP A 23 6.26 3.14 11.03
CA ASP A 23 7.23 3.36 12.11
C ASP A 23 8.61 3.82 11.59
N ASP A 24 8.99 3.33 10.40
CA ASP A 24 10.22 3.70 9.68
C ASP A 24 9.88 4.12 8.26
N LEU A 25 10.32 5.33 7.87
CA LEU A 25 10.07 5.90 6.55
C LEU A 25 11.16 5.60 5.53
N SER A 26 12.24 4.92 5.89
CA SER A 26 13.43 4.75 5.05
C SER A 26 13.09 4.07 3.71
N LEU A 27 12.38 2.95 3.74
CA LEU A 27 11.98 2.23 2.51
C LEU A 27 10.91 2.98 1.71
N LEU A 28 10.02 3.69 2.40
CA LEU A 28 9.01 4.53 1.75
C LEU A 28 9.68 5.68 0.99
N LEU A 29 10.60 6.40 1.63
CA LEU A 29 11.39 7.49 1.05
C LEU A 29 12.19 7.01 -0.15
N ASP A 30 12.85 5.86 -0.04
CA ASP A 30 13.62 5.30 -1.16
C ASP A 30 12.75 4.89 -2.34
N GLY A 31 11.56 4.35 -2.08
CA GLY A 31 10.57 4.06 -3.13
C GLY A 31 10.05 5.32 -3.83
N VAL A 32 9.76 6.38 -3.07
CA VAL A 32 9.35 7.67 -3.64
C VAL A 32 10.49 8.32 -4.44
N ARG A 33 11.72 8.31 -3.92
CA ARG A 33 12.91 8.80 -4.64
C ARG A 33 13.11 8.07 -5.96
N ALA A 34 12.98 6.75 -5.95
CA ALA A 34 13.06 5.94 -7.15
C ALA A 34 11.99 6.35 -8.18
N TRP A 35 10.74 6.54 -7.75
CA TRP A 35 9.68 7.01 -8.64
C TRP A 35 9.98 8.39 -9.25
N LEU A 36 10.43 9.35 -8.44
CA LEU A 36 10.79 10.70 -8.90
C LEU A 36 11.97 10.68 -9.89
N ALA A 37 12.90 9.73 -9.72
CA ALA A 37 14.04 9.51 -10.61
C ALA A 37 13.69 8.70 -11.87
N GLY A 38 12.47 8.17 -11.98
CA GLY A 38 12.04 7.30 -13.08
C GLY A 38 12.52 5.85 -12.97
N ASP A 39 13.13 5.45 -11.85
CA ASP A 39 13.45 4.06 -11.53
C ASP A 39 12.19 3.34 -11.03
N LEU A 40 11.31 3.04 -11.98
CA LEU A 40 10.01 2.43 -11.70
C LEU A 40 10.14 1.00 -11.18
N VAL A 41 11.18 0.28 -11.59
CA VAL A 41 11.46 -1.07 -11.09
C VAL A 41 11.67 -1.00 -9.58
N LYS A 42 12.60 -0.15 -9.11
CA LYS A 42 12.83 0.02 -7.67
C LYS A 42 11.61 0.59 -6.97
N ALA A 43 10.93 1.57 -7.57
CA ALA A 43 9.74 2.19 -6.97
C ALA A 43 8.64 1.15 -6.69
N ILE A 44 8.29 0.31 -7.67
CA ILE A 44 7.23 -0.70 -7.52
C ILE A 44 7.59 -1.70 -6.43
N HIS A 45 8.81 -2.26 -6.48
CA HIS A 45 9.23 -3.31 -5.56
C HIS A 45 9.40 -2.81 -4.11
N LEU A 46 9.63 -1.51 -3.90
CA LEU A 46 9.62 -0.91 -2.57
C LEU A 46 8.23 -0.49 -2.12
N LEU A 47 7.48 0.24 -2.96
CA LEU A 47 6.23 0.88 -2.54
C LEU A 47 5.08 -0.12 -2.37
N VAL A 48 4.99 -1.19 -3.16
CA VAL A 48 3.91 -2.18 -3.04
C VAL A 48 3.92 -2.88 -1.67
N PRO A 49 5.07 -3.41 -1.17
CA PRO A 49 5.16 -3.90 0.21
C PRO A 49 4.90 -2.84 1.29
N GLN A 50 5.33 -1.59 1.07
CA GLN A 50 5.08 -0.50 2.03
C GLN A 50 3.59 -0.16 2.13
N ILE A 51 2.84 -0.23 1.02
CA ILE A 51 1.39 -0.06 1.04
C ILE A 51 0.71 -1.23 1.78
N GLU A 52 1.21 -2.47 1.65
CA GLU A 52 0.75 -3.61 2.48
C GLU A 52 0.97 -3.34 3.96
N HIS A 53 2.16 -2.83 4.32
CA HIS A 53 2.48 -2.45 5.69
C HIS A 53 1.51 -1.40 6.23
N ALA A 54 1.21 -0.35 5.46
CA ALA A 54 0.28 0.70 5.87
C ALA A 54 -1.14 0.16 6.12
N LEU A 55 -1.66 -0.69 5.22
CA LEU A 55 -2.97 -1.33 5.40
C LEU A 55 -2.99 -2.23 6.65
N ARG A 56 -1.91 -2.98 6.89
CA ARG A 56 -1.73 -3.76 8.12
C ARG A 56 -1.70 -2.88 9.37
N SER A 57 -1.04 -1.73 9.31
CA SER A 57 -0.98 -0.76 10.40
C SER A 57 -2.37 -0.22 10.76
N ILE A 58 -3.21 0.05 9.75
CA ILE A 58 -4.63 0.42 9.97
C ILE A 58 -5.35 -0.68 10.76
N VAL A 59 -5.26 -1.95 10.33
CA VAL A 59 -5.88 -3.08 11.06
C VAL A 59 -5.36 -3.20 12.50
N GLY A 60 -4.05 -3.12 12.70
CA GLY A 60 -3.44 -3.23 14.03
C GLY A 60 -3.91 -2.12 14.98
N ARG A 61 -4.11 -0.91 14.47
CA ARG A 61 -4.61 0.24 15.24
C ARG A 61 -6.09 0.14 15.61
N LEU A 62 -6.85 -0.71 14.92
CA LEU A 62 -8.22 -1.07 15.31
C LEU A 62 -8.25 -2.17 16.40
N GLY A 63 -7.08 -2.57 16.92
CA GLY A 63 -6.96 -3.64 17.91
C GLY A 63 -7.18 -5.04 17.33
N LYS A 64 -7.10 -5.18 16.01
CA LYS A 64 -7.35 -6.44 15.31
C LYS A 64 -6.04 -7.18 15.03
N PRO A 65 -6.03 -8.53 15.04
CA PRO A 65 -4.82 -9.29 14.76
C PRO A 65 -4.25 -8.98 13.37
N VAL A 66 -2.95 -8.73 13.30
CA VAL A 66 -2.19 -8.55 12.04
C VAL A 66 -1.37 -9.77 11.66
N THR A 67 -1.42 -10.80 12.51
CA THR A 67 -0.77 -12.09 12.32
C THR A 67 -1.78 -13.22 12.55
N LYS A 68 -1.54 -14.36 11.91
CA LYS A 68 -2.28 -15.60 12.12
C LYS A 68 -1.32 -16.75 12.41
N ALA A 69 -1.81 -17.80 13.08
CA ALA A 69 -1.00 -18.99 13.31
C ALA A 69 -0.55 -19.61 11.98
N HIS A 70 0.70 -20.07 11.91
CA HIS A 70 1.20 -20.76 10.75
C HIS A 70 0.47 -22.11 10.60
N PRO A 71 -0.13 -22.42 9.43
CA PRO A 71 -1.03 -23.56 9.28
C PRO A 71 -0.36 -24.92 9.46
N LYS A 72 0.97 -24.98 9.36
CA LYS A 72 1.75 -26.23 9.42
C LYS A 72 2.82 -26.28 10.52
N VAL A 73 3.04 -25.17 11.24
CA VAL A 73 4.15 -25.06 12.20
C VAL A 73 3.58 -24.51 13.50
N ALA A 74 3.41 -25.39 14.49
CA ALA A 74 2.85 -25.03 15.78
C ALA A 74 3.71 -23.98 16.49
N GLY A 75 3.06 -23.03 17.17
CA GLY A 75 3.74 -21.96 17.91
C GLY A 75 4.32 -20.82 17.06
N VAL A 76 4.27 -20.93 15.73
CA VAL A 76 4.73 -19.87 14.82
C VAL A 76 3.55 -19.03 14.36
N SER A 77 3.72 -17.71 14.34
CA SER A 77 2.77 -16.77 13.75
C SER A 77 3.36 -16.14 12.49
N VAL A 78 2.52 -15.91 11.49
CA VAL A 78 2.88 -15.24 10.23
C VAL A 78 2.01 -14.02 10.01
N ALA A 79 2.55 -13.02 9.31
CA ALA A 79 1.79 -11.85 8.93
C ALA A 79 0.58 -12.24 8.06
N ILE A 80 -0.55 -11.58 8.31
CA ILE A 80 -1.70 -11.64 7.41
C ILE A 80 -1.31 -10.84 6.15
N GLY A 81 -1.56 -11.44 4.98
CA GLY A 81 -1.22 -10.85 3.68
C GLY A 81 -2.21 -9.76 3.27
N MET A 82 -1.85 -8.93 2.28
CA MET A 82 -2.74 -7.82 1.85
C MET A 82 -4.13 -8.29 1.41
N GLY A 83 -4.22 -9.40 0.68
CA GLY A 83 -5.52 -9.92 0.22
C GLY A 83 -6.42 -10.29 1.39
N ASP A 84 -5.91 -11.07 2.33
CA ASP A 84 -6.64 -11.44 3.55
C ASP A 84 -7.07 -10.19 4.36
N ILE A 85 -6.21 -9.17 4.44
CA ILE A 85 -6.57 -7.89 5.06
C ILE A 85 -7.74 -7.26 4.28
N LEU A 86 -7.61 -7.11 2.97
CA LEU A 86 -8.56 -6.40 2.11
C LEU A 86 -9.93 -7.09 1.95
N TYR A 87 -10.00 -8.40 2.17
CA TYR A 87 -11.26 -9.16 2.21
C TYR A 87 -11.88 -9.27 3.61
N SER A 88 -11.27 -8.70 4.65
CA SER A 88 -11.81 -8.73 6.01
C SER A 88 -12.91 -7.69 6.22
N ASP A 89 -13.92 -8.02 7.03
CA ASP A 89 -14.94 -7.05 7.44
C ASP A 89 -14.31 -5.89 8.23
N GLU A 90 -13.24 -6.18 9.00
CA GLU A 90 -12.49 -5.18 9.76
C GLU A 90 -12.00 -4.00 8.92
N ILE A 91 -11.35 -4.29 7.79
CA ILE A 91 -10.82 -3.22 6.93
C ILE A 91 -11.96 -2.56 6.16
N ALA A 92 -13.00 -3.32 5.79
CA ALA A 92 -14.15 -2.81 5.07
C ALA A 92 -14.91 -1.78 5.90
N ASP A 93 -15.09 -2.05 7.19
CA ASP A 93 -15.70 -1.11 8.14
C ASP A 93 -14.84 0.14 8.37
N ALA A 94 -13.52 -0.01 8.34
CA ALA A 94 -12.58 1.08 8.59
C ALA A 94 -12.44 2.01 7.38
N LEU A 95 -12.27 1.44 6.18
CA LEU A 95 -12.03 2.17 4.94
C LEU A 95 -13.33 2.55 4.23
N GLY A 96 -14.42 1.82 4.48
CA GLY A 96 -15.64 1.89 3.68
C GLY A 96 -15.50 1.16 2.33
N PRO A 97 -16.61 0.98 1.60
CA PRO A 97 -16.66 0.13 0.42
C PRO A 97 -15.79 0.64 -0.74
N ASP A 98 -15.75 1.95 -0.97
CA ASP A 98 -15.03 2.53 -2.12
C ASP A 98 -13.50 2.42 -1.98
N LEU A 99 -12.98 2.72 -0.79
CA LEU A 99 -11.54 2.60 -0.53
C LEU A 99 -11.12 1.14 -0.49
N THR A 100 -11.94 0.27 0.11
CA THR A 100 -11.69 -1.17 0.10
C THR A 100 -11.64 -1.69 -1.34
N LEU A 101 -12.61 -1.31 -2.18
CA LEU A 101 -12.62 -1.66 -3.60
C LEU A 101 -11.40 -1.09 -4.34
N TYR A 102 -11.02 0.15 -4.07
CA TYR A 102 -9.84 0.79 -4.66
C TYR A 102 -8.57 -0.02 -4.39
N PHE A 103 -8.30 -0.38 -3.13
CA PHE A 103 -7.12 -1.18 -2.79
C PHE A 103 -7.23 -2.62 -3.28
N LEU A 104 -8.40 -3.26 -3.21
CA LEU A 104 -8.62 -4.60 -3.76
C LEU A 104 -8.30 -4.65 -5.24
N ALA A 105 -8.90 -3.76 -6.04
CA ALA A 105 -8.73 -3.73 -7.49
C ALA A 105 -7.27 -3.47 -7.90
N LEU A 106 -6.52 -2.69 -7.13
CA LEU A 106 -5.11 -2.43 -7.45
C LEU A 106 -4.18 -3.57 -7.01
N TYR A 107 -4.39 -4.13 -5.82
CA TYR A 107 -3.32 -4.92 -5.20
C TYR A 107 -3.62 -6.41 -5.05
N ALA A 108 -4.87 -6.81 -4.82
CA ALA A 108 -5.14 -8.15 -4.30
C ALA A 108 -6.23 -8.94 -5.04
N ASP A 109 -7.14 -8.29 -5.74
CA ASP A 109 -8.20 -8.97 -6.47
C ASP A 109 -7.69 -9.43 -7.85
N PRO A 110 -7.81 -10.72 -8.20
CA PRO A 110 -7.34 -11.25 -9.48
C PRO A 110 -8.12 -10.74 -10.69
N ARG A 111 -9.28 -10.09 -10.49
CA ARG A 111 -10.02 -9.41 -11.57
C ARG A 111 -9.49 -7.99 -11.83
N GLY A 112 -8.67 -7.47 -10.91
CA GLY A 112 -7.97 -6.20 -11.02
C GLY A 112 -6.53 -6.36 -11.49
N LEU A 113 -5.65 -5.45 -11.06
CA LEU A 113 -4.22 -5.51 -11.39
C LEU A 113 -3.47 -6.58 -10.58
N ASN A 114 -4.02 -7.02 -9.44
CA ASN A 114 -3.41 -8.04 -8.57
C ASN A 114 -1.94 -7.74 -8.19
N LEU A 115 -1.57 -6.46 -8.14
CA LEU A 115 -0.19 -6.01 -8.22
C LEU A 115 0.70 -6.58 -7.12
N ARG A 116 0.17 -6.76 -5.91
CA ARG A 116 0.94 -7.32 -4.79
C ARG A 116 1.39 -8.74 -5.10
N ASN A 117 0.52 -9.56 -5.71
CA ASN A 117 0.86 -10.93 -6.07
C ASN A 117 1.80 -10.97 -7.27
N GLU A 118 1.59 -10.14 -8.29
CA GLU A 118 2.50 -10.05 -9.44
C GLU A 118 3.92 -9.68 -9.01
N VAL A 119 4.07 -8.71 -8.10
CA VAL A 119 5.37 -8.36 -7.50
C VAL A 119 5.94 -9.52 -6.68
N ALA A 120 5.16 -10.08 -5.75
CA ALA A 120 5.65 -11.10 -4.83
C ALA A 120 6.04 -12.42 -5.52
N HIS A 121 5.40 -12.74 -6.64
CA HIS A 121 5.69 -13.93 -7.43
C HIS A 121 6.69 -13.68 -8.58
N GLY A 122 7.13 -12.43 -8.78
CA GLY A 122 8.09 -12.07 -9.83
C GLY A 122 7.51 -12.22 -11.23
N LEU A 123 6.21 -11.98 -11.38
CA LEU A 123 5.47 -12.15 -12.64
C LEU A 123 5.41 -10.87 -13.49
N LEU A 124 5.69 -9.69 -12.89
CA LEU A 124 5.72 -8.43 -13.62
C LEU A 124 6.82 -8.42 -14.70
N GLY A 125 6.41 -8.34 -15.95
CA GLY A 125 7.28 -8.12 -17.09
C GLY A 125 7.63 -6.64 -17.32
N PRO A 126 8.70 -6.34 -18.08
CA PRO A 126 9.12 -4.96 -18.35
C PRO A 126 8.03 -4.07 -18.99
N SER A 127 7.15 -4.64 -19.82
CA SER A 127 6.06 -3.90 -20.47
C SER A 127 4.95 -3.46 -19.51
N GLU A 128 4.84 -4.09 -18.34
CA GLU A 128 3.83 -3.79 -17.32
C GLU A 128 4.32 -2.71 -16.35
N ILE A 129 5.65 -2.54 -16.25
CA ILE A 129 6.29 -1.50 -15.45
C ILE A 129 6.19 -0.16 -16.20
N THR A 130 5.10 0.55 -15.96
CA THR A 130 4.74 1.79 -16.65
C THR A 130 4.70 3.00 -15.72
N ASP A 131 4.86 4.20 -16.28
CA ASP A 131 4.69 5.46 -15.54
C ASP A 131 3.29 5.56 -14.90
N HIS A 132 2.27 5.00 -15.56
CA HIS A 132 0.91 4.92 -15.02
C HIS A 132 0.87 4.11 -13.72
N LEU A 133 1.52 2.94 -13.70
CA LEU A 133 1.60 2.11 -12.50
C LEU A 133 2.30 2.86 -11.35
N GLY A 134 3.42 3.54 -11.65
CA GLY A 134 4.09 4.39 -10.67
C GLY A 134 3.17 5.48 -10.08
N ARG A 135 2.37 6.15 -10.92
CA ARG A 135 1.39 7.16 -10.46
C ARG A 135 0.31 6.57 -9.58
N LEU A 136 -0.16 5.35 -9.85
CA LEU A 136 -1.14 4.67 -9.00
C LEU A 136 -0.59 4.37 -7.60
N LEU A 137 0.70 4.03 -7.49
CA LEU A 137 1.37 3.85 -6.20
C LEU A 137 1.43 5.15 -5.41
N ILE A 138 1.84 6.25 -6.05
CA ILE A 138 1.86 7.57 -5.40
C ILE A 138 0.46 8.03 -5.02
N HIS A 139 -0.53 7.79 -5.88
CA HIS A 139 -1.93 8.07 -5.55
C HIS A 139 -2.39 7.25 -4.34
N SER A 140 -2.01 5.98 -4.24
CA SER A 140 -2.31 5.15 -3.07
C SER A 140 -1.69 5.71 -1.80
N LEU A 141 -0.47 6.26 -1.86
CA LEU A 141 0.15 6.97 -0.73
C LEU A 141 -0.61 8.23 -0.34
N PHE A 142 -1.12 8.99 -1.30
CA PHE A 142 -1.96 10.15 -1.00
C PHE A 142 -3.28 9.75 -0.34
N VAL A 143 -3.94 8.71 -0.86
CA VAL A 143 -5.16 8.13 -0.28
C VAL A 143 -4.91 7.63 1.14
N LEU A 144 -3.80 6.91 1.38
CA LEU A 144 -3.39 6.48 2.73
C LEU A 144 -3.11 7.66 3.66
N GLY A 145 -2.67 8.81 3.16
CA GLY A 145 -2.61 10.02 3.97
C GLY A 145 -4.00 10.42 4.47
N VAL A 146 -5.00 10.50 3.58
CA VAL A 146 -6.34 11.04 3.86
C VAL A 146 -7.45 10.00 4.10
N TRP A 147 -7.08 8.76 4.41
CA TRP A 147 -8.05 7.65 4.44
C TRP A 147 -9.17 7.87 5.46
N LYS A 148 -8.87 8.45 6.63
CA LYS A 148 -9.88 8.72 7.68
C LYS A 148 -10.96 9.68 7.20
N GLU A 149 -10.57 10.78 6.56
CA GLU A 149 -11.50 11.78 6.04
C GLU A 149 -12.31 11.25 4.87
N LEU A 150 -11.69 10.45 4.01
CA LEU A 150 -12.37 9.79 2.91
C LEU A 150 -13.42 8.78 3.43
N ALA A 151 -13.06 7.97 4.44
CA ALA A 151 -13.97 7.04 5.09
C ALA A 151 -15.10 7.76 5.83
N ALA A 152 -14.81 8.88 6.52
CA ALA A 152 -15.79 9.63 7.30
C ALA A 152 -16.85 10.35 6.42
N ARG A 153 -16.48 10.77 5.21
CA ARG A 153 -17.40 11.49 4.30
C ARG A 153 -18.48 10.59 3.66
N ARG A 154 -18.41 9.27 3.86
CA ARG A 154 -19.32 8.29 3.24
C ARG A 154 -19.93 7.30 4.25
N ARG A 155 -19.92 7.65 5.54
CA ARG A 155 -20.77 7.02 6.56
C ARG A 155 -22.10 7.73 6.66
#